data_AF-A0A916RF99-F1
#
_entry.id   AF-A0A916RF99-F1
#
_cell.length_a   1.000
_cell.length_b   1.000
_cell.length_c   1.000
_cell.angle_alpha   90.00
_cell.angle_beta   90.00
_cell.angle_gamma   90.00
#
_symmetry.space_group_name_H-M   'P 1'
#
loop_
_entity.id
_entity.type
_entity.pdbx_description
1 polymer ?
#
loop_
_entity_poly.entity_id
_entity_poly.type
_entity_poly.pdbx_seq_one_letter_code
_entity_poly.pdbx_strand_id
1 'polypeptide(L)'
;MIYIVPRENLNGSAEVEAHQVEIHREISHFLVDYSHENSDSKITLNTAHICAWDIAQWLRKGDKLAQGNQKIPPELLGIQIGEMDISLMGRHVIDLSEEASVQSSINDNLDEGLTWGAGLYTYNSPNFPGHTPLNKLDKIYWTSLGLWEELTTKFMYDQYLNYEYRTVELNQVIELAEAGIPSCLYRLDAESVTFEDYYKFPPGYIGFSPQFVPRKGGTDSPTDGYIVCVAFTPDRSEIWIFDAAALQEGPVCKLWHEELNFGLTLHTAWLKNISDSGSSSDSGDVTHGLDTWIDNWRLSSFSRQDKETLKSEIDQVCNNP
;
A
#
# COMPACT_ATOMS: atom_id res chain seq x y z
N MET A 1 15.20 2.09 -10.94
CA MET A 1 16.57 1.68 -10.55
C MET A 1 16.60 1.28 -9.09
N ILE A 2 17.33 0.21 -8.75
CA ILE A 2 17.54 -0.32 -7.41
C ILE A 2 19.05 -0.43 -7.17
N TYR A 3 19.48 -0.16 -5.93
CA TYR A 3 20.87 -0.30 -5.49
C TYR A 3 20.95 -1.39 -4.43
N ILE A 4 21.82 -2.36 -4.62
CA ILE A 4 22.02 -3.50 -3.72
C ILE A 4 23.40 -3.38 -3.09
N VAL A 5 23.44 -3.39 -1.77
CA VAL A 5 24.68 -3.28 -0.98
C VAL A 5 24.77 -4.50 -0.06
N PRO A 6 25.90 -5.24 -0.06
CA PRO A 6 26.14 -6.29 0.91
C PRO A 6 26.09 -5.71 2.33
N ARG A 7 25.31 -6.33 3.22
CA ARG A 7 25.03 -5.79 4.55
C ARG A 7 26.30 -5.64 5.39
N GLU A 8 27.27 -6.53 5.23
CA GLU A 8 28.57 -6.51 5.89
C GLU A 8 29.41 -5.27 5.56
N ASN A 9 29.15 -4.62 4.42
CA ASN A 9 29.82 -3.38 4.03
C ASN A 9 29.23 -2.16 4.76
N LEU A 10 28.06 -2.28 5.40
CA LEU A 10 27.38 -1.22 6.16
C LEU A 10 27.90 -1.09 7.61
N ASN A 11 29.20 -1.22 7.81
CA ASN A 11 29.87 -1.22 9.12
C ASN A 11 30.28 0.18 9.63
N GLY A 12 29.52 1.22 9.28
CA GLY A 12 29.84 2.62 9.60
C GLY A 12 30.75 3.31 8.58
N SER A 13 30.96 2.69 7.42
CA SER A 13 31.66 3.29 6.29
C SER A 13 30.89 4.50 5.74
N ALA A 14 31.59 5.59 5.40
CA ALA A 14 31.00 6.79 4.82
C ALA A 14 30.57 6.60 3.35
N GLU A 15 31.20 5.64 2.67
CA GLU A 15 30.94 5.26 1.28
C GLU A 15 30.88 3.74 1.19
N VAL A 16 29.99 3.21 0.37
CA VAL A 16 29.84 1.76 0.12
C VAL A 16 29.62 1.53 -1.37
N GLU A 17 30.19 0.45 -1.90
CA GLU A 17 29.92 0.02 -3.27
C GLU A 17 28.54 -0.63 -3.36
N ALA A 18 27.79 -0.27 -4.41
CA ALA A 18 26.46 -0.79 -4.65
C ALA A 18 26.36 -1.37 -6.06
N HIS A 19 25.70 -2.52 -6.18
CA HIS A 19 25.27 -3.07 -7.46
C HIS A 19 24.01 -2.35 -7.91
N GLN A 20 24.10 -1.65 -9.04
CA GLN A 20 22.95 -1.01 -9.66
C GLN A 20 22.22 -2.01 -10.55
N VAL A 21 20.90 -2.10 -10.36
CA VAL A 21 20.02 -2.95 -11.15
C VAL A 21 18.83 -2.12 -11.64
N GLU A 22 18.42 -2.34 -12.88
CA GLU A 22 17.23 -1.69 -13.44
C GLU A 22 16.05 -2.66 -13.43
N ILE A 23 14.94 -2.19 -12.87
CA ILE A 23 13.62 -2.80 -12.97
C ILE A 23 12.72 -1.71 -13.54
N HIS A 24 12.07 -2.01 -14.66
CA HIS A 24 11.13 -1.09 -15.31
C HIS A 24 9.82 -1.00 -14.52
N ARG A 25 9.14 0.14 -14.67
CA ARG A 25 7.93 0.58 -13.92
C ARG A 25 8.22 0.98 -12.47
N GLU A 26 7.35 1.83 -11.95
CA GLU A 26 7.38 2.30 -10.58
C GLU A 26 7.04 1.18 -9.60
N ILE A 27 7.65 1.17 -8.42
CA ILE A 27 7.37 0.21 -7.34
C ILE A 27 7.11 1.02 -6.07
N SER A 28 5.98 0.79 -5.41
CA SER A 28 5.68 1.39 -4.09
C SER A 28 6.00 0.43 -2.95
N HIS A 29 5.54 -0.82 -3.10
CA HIS A 29 5.71 -1.86 -2.11
C HIS A 29 6.50 -3.02 -2.71
N PHE A 30 7.43 -3.54 -1.91
CA PHE A 30 8.16 -4.74 -2.25
C PHE A 30 8.43 -5.59 -1.01
N LEU A 31 8.61 -6.87 -1.27
CA LEU A 31 8.95 -7.92 -0.34
C LEU A 31 10.18 -8.64 -0.88
N VAL A 32 11.08 -9.07 0.01
CA VAL A 32 12.34 -9.70 -0.38
C VAL A 32 12.39 -11.13 0.13
N ASP A 33 12.67 -12.08 -0.76
CA ASP A 33 13.08 -13.42 -0.40
C ASP A 33 14.60 -13.52 -0.44
N TYR A 34 15.18 -14.04 0.65
CA TYR A 34 16.59 -14.40 0.72
C TYR A 34 16.67 -15.93 0.74
N SER A 35 16.58 -16.56 -0.44
CA SER A 35 16.72 -18.01 -0.49
C SER A 35 18.18 -18.38 -0.24
N HIS A 36 18.49 -18.86 0.97
CA HIS A 36 19.79 -19.48 1.26
C HIS A 36 20.02 -20.79 0.44
N GLU A 37 18.99 -21.30 -0.23
CA GLU A 37 19.05 -22.55 -1.00
C GLU A 37 19.59 -22.39 -2.44
N ASN A 38 19.60 -21.17 -3.00
CA ASN A 38 20.04 -20.92 -4.39
C ASN A 38 21.15 -19.88 -4.45
N SER A 39 22.35 -20.22 -3.95
CA SER A 39 23.59 -19.42 -3.97
C SER A 39 23.47 -18.01 -3.38
N ASP A 40 24.48 -17.56 -2.66
CA ASP A 40 24.53 -16.21 -2.05
C ASP A 40 24.40 -15.04 -3.05
N SER A 41 24.28 -15.32 -4.35
CA SER A 41 24.12 -14.34 -5.43
C SER A 41 22.68 -14.04 -5.84
N LYS A 42 21.63 -14.69 -5.33
CA LYS A 42 20.24 -14.41 -5.80
C LYS A 42 19.36 -13.72 -4.77
N ILE A 43 18.68 -12.65 -5.21
CA ILE A 43 17.67 -11.91 -4.44
C ILE A 43 16.36 -11.94 -5.23
N THR A 44 15.25 -12.31 -4.59
CA THR A 44 13.93 -12.18 -5.22
C THR A 44 13.18 -11.00 -4.62
N LEU A 45 12.66 -10.13 -5.49
CA LEU A 45 11.74 -9.06 -5.12
C LEU A 45 10.33 -9.41 -5.59
N ASN A 46 9.37 -9.48 -4.68
CA ASN A 46 7.95 -9.52 -4.99
C ASN A 46 7.40 -8.10 -4.86
N THR A 47 6.79 -7.55 -5.91
CA THR A 47 6.51 -6.12 -6.05
C THR A 47 5.04 -5.85 -6.39
N ALA A 48 4.56 -4.69 -5.95
CA ALA A 48 3.40 -4.03 -6.54
C ALA A 48 3.90 -2.84 -7.37
N HIS A 49 3.69 -2.91 -8.69
CA HIS A 49 3.98 -1.80 -9.58
C HIS A 49 2.81 -0.84 -9.65
N ILE A 50 2.97 0.34 -9.04
CA ILE A 50 1.93 1.38 -9.00
C ILE A 50 1.99 2.23 -10.27
N CYS A 51 1.38 1.73 -11.34
CA CYS A 51 1.52 2.29 -12.67
C CYS A 51 0.76 3.61 -12.79
N ALA A 52 1.42 4.65 -13.29
CA ALA A 52 0.85 6.00 -13.44
C ALA A 52 0.15 6.55 -12.16
N TRP A 53 0.76 6.32 -11.00
CA TRP A 53 0.23 6.73 -9.71
C TRP A 53 1.30 7.40 -8.84
N ASP A 54 0.91 8.45 -8.12
CA ASP A 54 1.72 9.09 -7.08
C ASP A 54 1.00 9.01 -5.74
N ILE A 55 1.41 8.03 -4.93
CA ILE A 55 0.83 7.74 -3.61
C ILE A 55 1.00 8.91 -2.62
N ALA A 56 1.91 9.85 -2.89
CA ALA A 56 2.12 11.03 -2.05
C ALA A 56 1.14 12.18 -2.33
N GLN A 57 0.30 12.06 -3.36
CA GLN A 57 -0.74 13.03 -3.64
C GLN A 57 -2.05 12.70 -2.92
N TRP A 58 -2.74 13.77 -2.56
CA TRP A 58 -3.99 13.76 -1.82
C TRP A 58 -4.94 14.73 -2.50
N LEU A 59 -6.24 14.45 -2.44
CA LEU A 59 -7.27 15.35 -2.96
C LEU A 59 -7.23 16.69 -2.23
N ARG A 60 -7.09 17.77 -3.00
CA ARG A 60 -7.04 19.16 -2.52
C ARG A 60 -8.25 19.94 -3.01
N LYS A 61 -8.60 21.00 -2.28
CA LYS A 61 -9.72 21.90 -2.61
C LYS A 61 -9.63 22.53 -4.00
N GLY A 62 -8.42 22.68 -4.54
CA GLY A 62 -8.18 23.23 -5.87
C GLY A 62 -8.31 22.23 -7.01
N ASP A 63 -8.41 20.94 -6.71
CA ASP A 63 -8.47 19.89 -7.71
C ASP A 63 -9.82 19.85 -8.41
N LYS A 64 -9.82 19.25 -9.59
CA LYS A 64 -10.99 19.03 -10.43
C LYS A 64 -11.01 17.58 -10.88
N LEU A 65 -12.21 17.05 -11.10
CA LEU A 65 -12.39 15.75 -11.74
C LEU A 65 -11.78 15.76 -13.15
N ALA A 66 -11.25 14.62 -13.59
CA ALA A 66 -10.66 14.46 -14.92
C ALA A 66 -11.71 14.68 -16.03
N GLN A 67 -12.93 14.19 -15.79
CA GLN A 67 -14.09 14.45 -16.63
C GLN A 67 -14.65 15.85 -16.33
N GLY A 68 -14.40 16.79 -17.23
CA GLY A 68 -15.00 18.13 -17.18
C GLY A 68 -14.28 19.12 -16.26
N ASN A 69 -15.06 19.96 -15.59
CA ASN A 69 -14.55 21.07 -14.74
C ASN A 69 -15.19 21.06 -13.34
N GLN A 70 -15.77 19.93 -12.95
CA GLN A 70 -16.40 19.76 -11.65
C GLN A 70 -15.34 19.74 -10.54
N LYS A 71 -15.71 20.27 -9.37
CA LYS A 71 -14.85 20.28 -8.19
C LYS A 71 -14.93 18.93 -7.48
N ILE A 72 -13.88 18.60 -6.74
CA ILE A 72 -13.88 17.45 -5.84
C ILE A 72 -14.93 17.66 -4.74
N PRO A 73 -15.72 16.63 -4.37
CA PRO A 73 -16.59 16.66 -3.21
C PRO A 73 -15.81 17.03 -1.93
N PRO A 74 -16.26 18.03 -1.14
CA PRO A 74 -15.54 18.48 0.06
C PRO A 74 -15.25 17.39 1.09
N GLU A 75 -16.10 16.38 1.18
CA GLU A 75 -16.00 15.23 2.08
C GLU A 75 -14.86 14.27 1.72
N LEU A 76 -14.32 14.35 0.50
CA LEU A 76 -13.21 13.50 0.03
C LEU A 76 -11.84 14.21 0.13
N LEU A 77 -11.80 15.44 0.62
CA LEU A 77 -10.54 16.17 0.76
C LEU A 77 -9.61 15.45 1.74
N GLY A 78 -8.34 15.30 1.36
CA GLY A 78 -7.36 14.53 2.13
C GLY A 78 -7.44 13.02 1.93
N ILE A 79 -8.32 12.50 1.08
CA ILE A 79 -8.26 11.11 0.60
C ILE A 79 -7.19 10.98 -0.50
N GLN A 80 -6.58 9.81 -0.58
CA GLN A 80 -5.61 9.48 -1.61
C GLN A 80 -6.25 9.47 -3.00
N ILE A 81 -5.58 10.09 -3.96
CA ILE A 81 -6.02 10.11 -5.37
C ILE A 81 -5.87 8.74 -6.04
N GLY A 82 -6.67 8.48 -7.08
CA GLY A 82 -6.61 7.25 -7.87
C GLY A 82 -5.46 7.21 -8.87
N GLU A 83 -5.10 6.00 -9.30
CA GLU A 83 -4.10 5.74 -10.35
C GLU A 83 -4.64 5.99 -11.76
N MET A 84 -3.75 6.34 -12.71
CA MET A 84 -4.10 6.58 -14.12
C MET A 84 -3.75 5.41 -15.05
N ASP A 85 -3.37 4.26 -14.50
CA ASP A 85 -3.16 2.98 -15.19
C ASP A 85 -3.22 1.87 -14.14
N ILE A 86 -3.54 0.65 -14.56
CA ILE A 86 -3.73 -0.47 -13.63
C ILE A 86 -2.39 -0.90 -13.00
N SER A 87 -2.35 -1.09 -11.68
CA SER A 87 -1.17 -1.67 -11.05
C SER A 87 -0.89 -3.12 -11.49
N LEU A 88 0.38 -3.50 -11.54
CA LEU A 88 0.83 -4.84 -11.95
C LEU A 88 1.60 -5.54 -10.85
N MET A 89 1.32 -6.81 -10.61
CA MET A 89 2.01 -7.61 -9.60
C MET A 89 3.24 -8.26 -10.22
N GLY A 90 4.39 -8.10 -9.57
CA GLY A 90 5.68 -8.48 -10.13
C GLY A 90 6.49 -9.40 -9.22
N ARG A 91 7.34 -10.19 -9.87
CA ARG A 91 8.40 -10.97 -9.24
C ARG A 91 9.68 -10.83 -10.04
N HIS A 92 10.75 -10.40 -9.39
CA HIS A 92 12.04 -10.15 -10.03
C HIS A 92 13.13 -10.94 -9.32
N VAL A 93 13.74 -11.90 -10.02
CA VAL A 93 14.94 -12.60 -9.55
C VAL A 93 16.15 -11.84 -10.05
N ILE A 94 16.89 -11.28 -9.12
CA ILE A 94 18.14 -10.58 -9.36
C ILE A 94 19.28 -11.56 -9.09
N ASP A 95 20.05 -11.89 -10.13
CA ASP A 95 21.27 -12.67 -10.02
C ASP A 95 22.46 -11.69 -9.98
N LEU A 96 23.21 -11.72 -8.88
CA LEU A 96 24.38 -10.89 -8.58
C LEU A 96 25.70 -11.62 -8.84
N SER A 97 25.68 -12.68 -9.66
CA SER A 97 26.91 -13.27 -10.21
C SER A 97 27.65 -12.28 -11.13
N GLU A 98 28.72 -12.72 -11.81
CA GLU A 98 29.70 -11.85 -12.51
C GLU A 98 29.08 -10.74 -13.37
N GLU A 99 27.92 -10.99 -14.00
CA GLU A 99 27.08 -9.97 -14.63
C GLU A 99 25.69 -9.94 -14.01
N ALA A 100 25.34 -8.81 -13.37
CA ALA A 100 24.04 -8.65 -12.73
C ALA A 100 22.91 -8.77 -13.77
N SER A 101 21.96 -9.67 -13.53
CA SER A 101 20.82 -9.88 -14.43
C SER A 101 19.50 -9.95 -13.67
N VAL A 102 18.41 -9.60 -14.36
CA VAL A 102 17.06 -9.61 -13.78
C VAL A 102 16.15 -10.49 -14.63
N GLN A 103 15.56 -11.50 -14.00
CA GLN A 103 14.45 -12.25 -14.55
C GLN A 103 13.15 -11.78 -13.92
N SER A 104 12.28 -11.17 -14.73
CA SER A 104 10.99 -10.64 -14.29
C SER A 104 9.84 -11.55 -14.69
N SER A 105 8.88 -11.74 -13.81
CA SER A 105 7.56 -12.32 -14.06
C SER A 105 6.53 -11.30 -13.60
N ILE A 106 5.67 -10.86 -14.51
CA ILE A 106 4.62 -9.88 -14.23
C ILE A 106 3.28 -10.56 -14.45
N ASN A 107 2.36 -10.41 -13.52
CA ASN A 107 0.97 -10.75 -13.74
C ASN A 107 0.27 -9.58 -14.42
N ASP A 108 -0.08 -9.79 -15.69
CA ASP A 108 -0.79 -8.87 -16.56
C ASP A 108 -2.25 -9.30 -16.80
N ASN A 109 -2.80 -10.17 -15.94
CA ASN A 109 -4.20 -10.57 -16.02
C ASN A 109 -5.11 -9.40 -15.59
N LEU A 110 -5.60 -8.67 -16.59
CA LEU A 110 -6.50 -7.52 -16.40
C LEU A 110 -7.96 -7.93 -16.19
N ASP A 111 -8.35 -9.17 -16.52
CA ASP A 111 -9.75 -9.60 -16.58
C ASP A 111 -10.45 -9.56 -15.21
N GLU A 112 -9.67 -9.61 -14.14
CA GLU A 112 -10.21 -9.65 -12.78
C GLU A 112 -10.36 -8.25 -12.15
N GLY A 113 -9.69 -7.23 -12.68
CA GLY A 113 -9.73 -5.84 -12.19
C GLY A 113 -9.33 -5.69 -10.72
N LEU A 114 -8.51 -6.60 -10.19
CA LEU A 114 -8.21 -6.67 -8.75
C LEU A 114 -7.18 -5.66 -8.28
N THR A 115 -6.32 -5.20 -9.17
CA THR A 115 -5.11 -4.46 -8.79
C THR A 115 -5.27 -2.95 -8.88
N TRP A 116 -6.47 -2.44 -9.14
CA TRP A 116 -6.67 -0.99 -9.23
C TRP A 116 -6.34 -0.28 -7.91
N GLY A 117 -5.24 0.48 -7.89
CA GLY A 117 -4.67 1.09 -6.70
C GLY A 117 -4.11 0.06 -5.73
N ALA A 118 -3.25 -0.84 -6.22
CA ALA A 118 -2.60 -1.87 -5.38
C ALA A 118 -1.79 -1.21 -4.26
N GLY A 119 -2.26 -1.38 -3.03
CA GLY A 119 -1.73 -0.71 -1.86
C GLY A 119 -0.92 -1.65 -1.00
N LEU A 120 -1.50 -2.04 0.13
CA LEU A 120 -0.78 -2.68 1.23
C LEU A 120 -0.87 -4.20 1.16
N TYR A 121 0.09 -4.86 1.79
CA TYR A 121 0.21 -6.32 1.81
C TYR A 121 0.31 -6.89 3.21
N THR A 122 0.08 -8.20 3.30
CA THR A 122 0.45 -9.03 4.43
C THR A 122 0.76 -10.45 3.99
N TYR A 123 1.40 -11.23 4.86
CA TYR A 123 1.78 -12.61 4.61
C TYR A 123 1.97 -13.32 5.96
N ASN A 124 1.94 -14.66 5.96
CA ASN A 124 2.24 -15.41 7.17
C ASN A 124 3.72 -15.25 7.53
N SER A 125 4.01 -14.55 8.63
CA SER A 125 5.35 -14.42 9.19
C SER A 125 5.42 -15.05 10.58
N PRO A 126 5.77 -16.36 10.69
CA PRO A 126 5.84 -17.05 11.97
C PRO A 126 6.85 -16.43 12.95
N ASN A 127 7.81 -15.65 12.44
CA ASN A 127 8.85 -15.00 13.22
C ASN A 127 8.52 -13.56 13.63
N PHE A 128 7.31 -13.04 13.39
CA PHE A 128 6.94 -11.67 13.78
C PHE A 128 6.57 -11.56 15.27
N PRO A 129 7.08 -10.54 16.02
CA PRO A 129 8.00 -9.48 15.60
C PRO A 129 9.45 -9.98 15.60
N GLY A 130 10.04 -10.08 14.42
CA GLY A 130 11.40 -10.56 14.23
C GLY A 130 11.92 -10.04 12.91
N HIS A 131 13.06 -9.37 12.95
CA HIS A 131 13.67 -8.68 11.82
C HIS A 131 14.34 -9.64 10.81
N THR A 132 13.95 -10.91 10.80
CA THR A 132 14.50 -11.90 9.87
C THR A 132 13.48 -12.12 8.76
N PRO A 133 13.75 -11.64 7.53
CA PRO A 133 12.94 -11.94 6.37
C PRO A 133 12.75 -13.46 6.23
N LEU A 134 11.64 -13.88 5.64
CA LEU A 134 11.47 -15.29 5.31
C LEU A 134 12.49 -15.72 4.26
N ASN A 135 12.92 -16.98 4.33
CA ASN A 135 13.76 -17.57 3.28
C ASN A 135 13.03 -17.58 1.93
N LYS A 136 11.71 -17.79 1.96
CA LYS A 136 10.84 -17.81 0.80
C LYS A 136 9.41 -17.45 1.22
N LEU A 137 8.80 -16.51 0.51
CA LEU A 137 7.37 -16.24 0.54
C LEU A 137 6.63 -17.29 -0.30
N ASP A 138 5.53 -17.80 0.24
CA ASP A 138 4.66 -18.74 -0.47
C ASP A 138 3.39 -18.01 -0.95
N LYS A 139 2.65 -17.39 -0.03
CA LYS A 139 1.46 -16.59 -0.34
C LYS A 139 1.59 -15.16 0.15
N ILE A 140 1.13 -14.22 -0.67
CA ILE A 140 1.07 -12.81 -0.33
C ILE A 140 -0.35 -12.32 -0.52
N TYR A 141 -0.89 -11.68 0.51
CA TYR A 141 -2.21 -11.05 0.46
C TYR A 141 -2.01 -9.57 0.22
N TRP A 142 -2.79 -9.02 -0.69
CA TRP A 142 -2.73 -7.62 -1.07
C TRP A 142 -4.12 -7.00 -1.00
N THR A 143 -4.14 -5.70 -0.77
CA THR A 143 -5.34 -4.88 -0.89
C THR A 143 -5.18 -3.90 -2.03
N SER A 144 -6.30 -3.53 -2.64
CA SER A 144 -6.39 -2.48 -3.64
C SER A 144 -7.49 -1.49 -3.28
N LEU A 145 -7.31 -0.23 -3.64
CA LEU A 145 -8.28 0.84 -3.34
C LEU A 145 -9.48 0.84 -4.29
N GLY A 146 -9.36 0.17 -5.44
CA GLY A 146 -10.30 0.26 -6.53
C GLY A 146 -10.02 1.47 -7.44
N LEU A 147 -10.97 1.77 -8.32
CA LEU A 147 -10.92 2.90 -9.24
C LEU A 147 -12.26 3.63 -9.20
N TRP A 148 -12.23 4.93 -8.93
CA TRP A 148 -13.42 5.73 -8.66
C TRP A 148 -13.31 7.10 -9.33
N GLU A 149 -14.37 7.55 -9.98
CA GLU A 149 -14.42 8.85 -10.67
C GLU A 149 -13.96 9.99 -9.76
N GLU A 150 -14.44 10.01 -8.51
CA GLU A 150 -14.20 11.08 -7.56
C GLU A 150 -12.74 11.19 -7.11
N LEU A 151 -11.95 10.13 -7.31
CA LEU A 151 -10.51 10.08 -7.03
C LEU A 151 -9.66 10.34 -8.29
N THR A 152 -10.30 10.47 -9.45
CA THR A 152 -9.67 10.61 -10.76
C THR A 152 -9.56 12.08 -11.14
N THR A 153 -8.43 12.71 -10.84
CA THR A 153 -8.30 14.18 -11.00
C THR A 153 -7.71 14.58 -12.36
N LYS A 154 -8.06 15.80 -12.81
CA LYS A 154 -7.45 16.41 -14.00
C LYS A 154 -5.93 16.57 -13.86
N PHE A 155 -5.45 16.87 -12.65
CA PHE A 155 -4.02 16.97 -12.37
C PHE A 155 -3.28 15.67 -12.71
N MET A 156 -3.81 14.54 -12.25
CA MET A 156 -3.24 13.22 -12.54
C MET A 156 -3.36 12.85 -14.02
N TYR A 157 -4.53 13.09 -14.62
CA TYR A 157 -4.74 12.88 -16.05
C TYR A 157 -3.69 13.61 -16.90
N ASP A 158 -3.48 14.91 -16.63
CA ASP A 158 -2.53 15.73 -17.38
C ASP A 158 -1.08 15.29 -17.12
N GLN A 159 -0.74 14.97 -15.87
CA GLN A 159 0.60 14.51 -15.46
C GLN A 159 1.00 13.20 -16.17
N TYR A 160 0.06 12.27 -16.29
CA TYR A 160 0.32 10.95 -16.84
C TYR A 160 -0.13 10.81 -18.29
N LEU A 161 -0.51 11.87 -19.00
CA LEU A 161 -1.04 11.82 -20.37
C LEU A 161 -0.19 10.94 -21.32
N ASN A 162 1.14 11.04 -21.24
CA ASN A 162 2.09 10.30 -22.08
C ASN A 162 2.89 9.26 -21.29
N TYR A 163 2.28 8.64 -20.28
CA TYR A 163 2.93 7.60 -19.48
C TYR A 163 3.48 6.47 -20.36
N GLU A 164 4.78 6.22 -20.25
CA GLU A 164 5.54 5.35 -21.15
C GLU A 164 5.09 3.89 -21.09
N TYR A 165 4.71 3.42 -19.90
CA TYR A 165 4.41 2.01 -19.64
C TYR A 165 2.92 1.68 -19.64
N ARG A 166 2.10 2.49 -20.32
CA ARG A 166 0.64 2.38 -20.30
C ARG A 166 0.15 0.98 -20.69
N THR A 167 -0.72 0.43 -19.86
CA THR A 167 -1.40 -0.85 -20.06
C THR A 167 -2.84 -0.64 -20.49
N VAL A 168 -3.55 0.28 -19.84
CA VAL A 168 -4.95 0.65 -20.14
C VAL A 168 -4.98 2.03 -20.76
N GLU A 169 -5.69 2.17 -21.88
CA GLU A 169 -5.84 3.46 -22.55
C GLU A 169 -6.51 4.49 -21.65
N LEU A 170 -6.03 5.73 -21.67
CA LEU A 170 -6.44 6.73 -20.67
C LEU A 170 -7.96 7.01 -20.69
N ASN A 171 -8.58 7.06 -21.87
CA ASN A 171 -10.04 7.20 -21.97
C ASN A 171 -10.77 6.00 -21.35
N GLN A 172 -10.21 4.79 -21.49
CA GLN A 172 -10.79 3.60 -20.87
C GLN A 172 -10.63 3.64 -19.35
N VAL A 173 -9.52 4.15 -18.80
CA VAL A 173 -9.38 4.38 -17.35
C VAL A 173 -10.50 5.29 -16.84
N ILE A 174 -10.77 6.36 -17.58
CA ILE A 174 -11.85 7.28 -17.24
C ILE A 174 -13.23 6.58 -17.27
N GLU A 175 -13.55 5.84 -18.33
CA GLU A 175 -14.80 5.08 -18.43
C GLU A 175 -14.95 4.04 -17.31
N LEU A 176 -13.86 3.38 -16.94
CA LEU A 176 -13.82 2.41 -15.84
C LEU A 176 -14.02 3.09 -14.49
N ALA A 177 -13.43 4.27 -14.28
CA ALA A 177 -13.59 5.05 -13.06
C ALA A 177 -15.04 5.52 -12.86
N GLU A 178 -15.70 5.96 -13.93
CA GLU A 178 -17.14 6.29 -13.92
C GLU A 178 -18.01 5.08 -13.60
N ALA A 179 -17.66 3.90 -14.11
CA ALA A 179 -18.36 2.66 -13.78
C ALA A 179 -18.13 2.23 -12.32
N GLY A 180 -16.99 2.61 -11.75
CA GLY A 180 -16.53 2.22 -10.42
C GLY A 180 -15.98 0.80 -10.40
N ILE A 181 -14.73 0.66 -9.96
CA ILE A 181 -14.11 -0.64 -9.68
C ILE A 181 -13.93 -0.77 -8.17
N PRO A 182 -14.51 -1.81 -7.54
CA PRO A 182 -14.39 -1.99 -6.11
C PRO A 182 -12.96 -2.21 -5.62
N SER A 183 -12.70 -1.77 -4.39
CA SER A 183 -11.56 -2.23 -3.58
C SER A 183 -11.58 -3.76 -3.48
N CYS A 184 -10.41 -4.38 -3.46
CA CYS A 184 -10.27 -5.83 -3.35
C CYS A 184 -9.27 -6.24 -2.27
N LEU A 185 -9.50 -7.41 -1.66
CA LEU A 185 -8.49 -8.19 -0.94
C LEU A 185 -8.21 -9.43 -1.78
N TYR A 186 -6.96 -9.71 -2.13
CA TYR A 186 -6.61 -10.84 -2.99
C TYR A 186 -5.35 -11.55 -2.53
N ARG A 187 -5.27 -12.86 -2.80
CA ARG A 187 -4.12 -13.72 -2.49
C ARG A 187 -3.39 -14.09 -3.78
N LEU A 188 -2.09 -13.87 -3.79
CA LEU A 188 -1.16 -14.30 -4.83
C LEU A 188 -0.38 -15.52 -4.37
N ASP A 189 -0.12 -16.42 -5.33
CA ASP A 189 1.02 -17.31 -5.26
C ASP A 189 2.31 -16.50 -5.52
N ALA A 190 3.26 -16.52 -4.59
CA ALA A 190 4.45 -15.68 -4.66
C ALA A 190 5.43 -16.12 -5.75
N GLU A 191 5.41 -17.39 -6.19
CA GLU A 191 6.35 -17.90 -7.19
C GLU A 191 5.86 -17.66 -8.62
N SER A 192 4.61 -18.03 -8.90
CA SER A 192 3.98 -17.87 -10.21
C SER A 192 3.32 -16.51 -10.41
N VAL A 193 3.14 -15.73 -9.34
CA VAL A 193 2.47 -14.41 -9.33
C VAL A 193 0.99 -14.50 -9.73
N THR A 194 0.37 -15.68 -9.69
CA THR A 194 -1.04 -15.84 -10.07
C THR A 194 -2.00 -15.52 -8.93
N PHE A 195 -3.15 -14.93 -9.24
CA PHE A 195 -4.26 -14.79 -8.30
C PHE A 195 -4.86 -16.16 -7.97
N GLU A 196 -4.97 -16.49 -6.68
CA GLU A 196 -5.54 -17.76 -6.23
C GLU A 196 -6.93 -17.62 -5.63
N ASP A 197 -7.19 -16.48 -4.97
CA ASP A 197 -8.42 -16.22 -4.24
C ASP A 197 -8.58 -14.71 -4.01
N TYR A 198 -9.80 -14.20 -3.93
CA TYR A 198 -10.05 -12.78 -3.72
C TYR A 198 -11.45 -12.50 -3.18
N TYR A 199 -11.60 -11.30 -2.61
CA TYR A 199 -12.87 -10.72 -2.20
C TYR A 199 -12.96 -9.29 -2.73
N LYS A 200 -14.05 -8.99 -3.45
CA LYS A 200 -14.38 -7.62 -3.87
C LYS A 200 -15.26 -6.99 -2.80
N PHE A 201 -14.84 -5.84 -2.28
CA PHE A 201 -15.63 -5.11 -1.30
C PHE A 201 -16.90 -4.54 -1.96
N PRO A 202 -17.98 -4.30 -1.20
CA PRO A 202 -19.16 -3.64 -1.76
C PRO A 202 -18.81 -2.24 -2.29
N PRO A 203 -19.57 -1.69 -3.25
CA PRO A 203 -19.37 -0.32 -3.71
C PRO A 203 -19.36 0.69 -2.56
N GLY A 204 -18.40 1.62 -2.57
CA GLY A 204 -18.19 2.60 -1.50
C GLY A 204 -17.50 2.06 -0.26
N TYR A 205 -17.04 0.80 -0.26
CA TYR A 205 -16.24 0.22 0.81
C TYR A 205 -14.78 0.15 0.37
N ILE A 206 -13.86 0.49 1.28
CA ILE A 206 -12.43 0.32 1.09
C ILE A 206 -11.91 -0.63 2.16
N GLY A 207 -11.40 -1.78 1.74
CA GLY A 207 -10.67 -2.70 2.61
C GLY A 207 -9.19 -2.41 2.54
N PHE A 208 -8.57 -2.13 3.69
CA PHE A 208 -7.18 -1.70 3.72
C PHE A 208 -6.46 -2.23 4.96
N SER A 209 -5.16 -1.92 5.03
CA SER A 209 -4.30 -2.29 6.16
C SER A 209 -4.37 -3.78 6.54
N PRO A 210 -4.22 -4.69 5.57
CA PRO A 210 -4.40 -6.11 5.82
C PRO A 210 -3.33 -6.63 6.77
N GLN A 211 -3.72 -7.51 7.67
CA GLN A 211 -2.82 -8.16 8.63
C GLN A 211 -3.14 -9.65 8.74
N PHE A 212 -2.15 -10.50 8.46
CA PHE A 212 -2.24 -11.93 8.69
C PHE A 212 -2.17 -12.22 10.20
N VAL A 213 -3.11 -13.02 10.69
CA VAL A 213 -3.19 -13.48 12.08
C VAL A 213 -3.18 -15.01 12.09
N PRO A 214 -2.10 -15.67 12.56
CA PRO A 214 -2.01 -17.12 12.58
C PRO A 214 -3.10 -17.76 13.44
N ARG A 215 -3.64 -18.90 12.99
CA ARG A 215 -4.66 -19.63 13.75
C ARG A 215 -4.05 -20.20 15.03
N LYS A 216 -4.75 -20.05 16.15
CA LYS A 216 -4.30 -20.61 17.43
C LYS A 216 -4.26 -22.15 17.35
N GLY A 217 -3.07 -22.71 17.54
CA GLY A 217 -2.86 -24.16 17.41
C GLY A 217 -2.94 -24.67 15.97
N GLY A 218 -2.92 -23.76 14.99
CA GLY A 218 -2.79 -24.10 13.58
C GLY A 218 -1.38 -24.55 13.21
N THR A 219 -1.21 -24.77 11.92
CA THR A 219 0.04 -25.09 11.25
C THR A 219 0.76 -23.82 10.81
N ASP A 220 2.02 -23.95 10.37
CA ASP A 220 2.77 -22.86 9.75
C ASP A 220 2.37 -22.63 8.27
N SER A 221 1.26 -23.23 7.81
CA SER A 221 0.74 -23.04 6.46
C SER A 221 0.47 -21.55 6.19
N PRO A 222 0.81 -21.03 5.00
CA PRO A 222 0.62 -19.61 4.64
C PRO A 222 -0.86 -19.18 4.54
N THR A 223 -1.79 -20.14 4.64
CA THR A 223 -3.25 -19.90 4.63
C THR A 223 -3.93 -20.33 5.92
N ASP A 224 -3.20 -20.90 6.90
CA ASP A 224 -3.81 -21.36 8.17
C ASP A 224 -3.88 -20.23 9.20
N GLY A 225 -4.80 -19.30 8.92
CA GLY A 225 -5.00 -18.13 9.74
C GLY A 225 -6.15 -17.30 9.24
N TYR A 226 -6.08 -16.02 9.57
CA TYR A 226 -7.08 -15.03 9.21
C TYR A 226 -6.40 -13.82 8.59
N ILE A 227 -7.10 -13.13 7.70
CA ILE A 227 -6.74 -11.78 7.28
C ILE A 227 -7.66 -10.82 8.01
N VAL A 228 -7.07 -9.88 8.73
CA VAL A 228 -7.78 -8.78 9.39
C VAL A 228 -7.53 -7.51 8.57
N CYS A 229 -8.60 -6.85 8.15
CA CYS A 229 -8.54 -5.57 7.45
C CYS A 229 -9.29 -4.50 8.24
N VAL A 230 -8.84 -3.26 8.14
CA VAL A 230 -9.67 -2.10 8.44
C VAL A 230 -10.57 -1.87 7.23
N ALA A 231 -11.88 -1.78 7.44
CA ALA A 231 -12.85 -1.52 6.40
C ALA A 231 -13.48 -0.14 6.62
N PHE A 232 -13.24 0.76 5.68
CA PHE A 232 -13.94 2.04 5.61
C PHE A 232 -15.25 1.81 4.87
N THR A 233 -16.36 1.98 5.58
CA THR A 233 -17.71 1.86 5.02
C THR A 233 -18.31 3.25 4.85
N PRO A 234 -19.39 3.41 4.07
CA PRO A 234 -20.07 4.71 3.95
C PRO A 234 -20.50 5.33 5.28
N ASP A 235 -20.75 4.51 6.31
CA ASP A 235 -21.34 4.95 7.57
C ASP A 235 -20.34 5.00 8.74
N ARG A 236 -19.27 4.19 8.71
CA ARG A 236 -18.33 4.01 9.85
C ARG A 236 -17.07 3.24 9.48
N SER A 237 -16.10 3.26 10.39
CA SER A 237 -14.97 2.32 10.39
C SER A 237 -15.38 0.96 10.98
N GLU A 238 -14.93 -0.12 10.36
CA GLU A 238 -15.10 -1.50 10.83
C GLU A 238 -13.78 -2.28 10.78
N ILE A 239 -13.72 -3.41 11.47
CA ILE A 239 -12.63 -4.41 11.36
C ILE A 239 -13.24 -5.68 10.78
N TRP A 240 -12.77 -6.10 9.62
CA TRP A 240 -13.26 -7.29 8.92
C TRP A 240 -12.24 -8.40 9.02
N ILE A 241 -12.70 -9.60 9.38
CA ILE A 241 -11.88 -10.79 9.55
C ILE A 241 -12.31 -11.80 8.50
N PHE A 242 -11.37 -12.25 7.69
CA PHE A 242 -11.55 -13.25 6.64
C PHE A 242 -10.81 -14.52 7.03
N ASP A 243 -11.34 -15.69 6.62
CA ASP A 243 -10.53 -16.90 6.64
C ASP A 243 -9.48 -16.79 5.53
N ALA A 244 -8.19 -16.93 5.86
CA ALA A 244 -7.12 -16.72 4.89
C ALA A 244 -7.10 -17.79 3.79
N ALA A 245 -7.76 -18.94 4.00
CA ALA A 245 -7.90 -19.98 3.00
C ALA A 245 -9.05 -19.76 2.02
N ALA A 246 -10.04 -18.91 2.35
CA ALA A 246 -11.30 -18.79 1.61
C ALA A 246 -11.84 -17.33 1.59
N LEU A 247 -11.14 -16.44 0.89
CA LEU A 247 -11.50 -15.03 0.77
C LEU A 247 -12.86 -14.84 0.08
N GLN A 248 -13.17 -15.63 -0.95
CA GLN A 248 -14.44 -15.57 -1.67
C GLN A 248 -15.68 -15.85 -0.79
N GLU A 249 -15.53 -16.56 0.33
CA GLU A 249 -16.62 -16.77 1.29
C GLU A 249 -16.98 -15.47 2.04
N GLY A 250 -16.14 -14.45 1.93
CA GLY A 250 -16.29 -13.18 2.58
C GLY A 250 -15.82 -13.19 4.04
N PRO A 251 -16.06 -12.09 4.77
CA PRO A 251 -15.60 -11.98 6.13
C PRO A 251 -16.38 -12.93 7.05
N VAL A 252 -15.65 -13.77 7.79
CA VAL A 252 -16.19 -14.63 8.84
C VAL A 252 -16.65 -13.83 10.07
N CYS A 253 -16.16 -12.59 10.22
CA CYS A 253 -16.57 -11.68 11.27
C CYS A 253 -16.39 -10.22 10.84
N LYS A 254 -17.33 -9.35 11.23
CA LYS A 254 -17.23 -7.90 11.12
C LYS A 254 -17.43 -7.28 12.50
N LEU A 255 -16.46 -6.50 12.94
CA LEU A 255 -16.46 -5.83 14.25
C LEU A 255 -16.59 -4.32 14.05
N TRP A 256 -17.38 -3.68 14.89
CA TRP A 256 -17.54 -2.23 14.89
C TRP A 256 -17.89 -1.74 16.30
N HIS A 257 -17.69 -0.45 16.54
CA HIS A 257 -18.10 0.23 17.76
C HIS A 257 -18.39 1.70 17.45
N GLU A 258 -19.30 2.35 18.18
CA GLU A 258 -19.64 3.76 17.93
C GLU A 258 -18.44 4.71 18.13
N GLU A 259 -17.53 4.35 19.04
CA GLU A 259 -16.28 5.09 19.29
C GLU A 259 -15.13 4.67 18.35
N LEU A 260 -15.34 3.67 17.48
CA LEU A 260 -14.34 3.24 16.51
C LEU A 260 -14.38 4.17 15.29
N ASN A 261 -13.52 5.19 15.29
CA ASN A 261 -13.40 6.13 14.19
C ASN A 261 -11.93 6.29 13.78
N PHE A 262 -11.53 5.58 12.72
CA PHE A 262 -10.18 5.66 12.18
C PHE A 262 -10.14 6.66 11.02
N GLY A 263 -9.08 7.47 10.97
CA GLY A 263 -8.62 8.02 9.69
C GLY A 263 -8.07 6.90 8.80
N LEU A 264 -7.72 7.20 7.56
CA LEU A 264 -7.09 6.23 6.66
C LEU A 264 -5.83 5.64 7.33
N THR A 265 -5.85 4.35 7.63
CA THR A 265 -4.73 3.64 8.23
C THR A 265 -3.79 3.14 7.14
N LEU A 266 -2.48 3.12 7.39
CA LEU A 266 -1.51 2.52 6.48
C LEU A 266 -1.14 1.11 6.98
N HIS A 267 0.08 0.91 7.46
CA HIS A 267 0.56 -0.41 7.89
C HIS A 267 -0.01 -0.82 9.25
N THR A 268 -0.22 -2.12 9.40
CA THR A 268 -0.65 -2.78 10.64
C THR A 268 0.39 -3.81 11.08
N ALA A 269 0.28 -4.22 12.35
CA ALA A 269 1.12 -5.25 12.93
C ALA A 269 0.26 -6.11 13.87
N TRP A 270 0.47 -7.43 13.84
CA TRP A 270 -0.12 -8.35 14.80
C TRP A 270 0.86 -8.66 15.92
N LEU A 271 0.38 -8.62 17.16
CA LEU A 271 1.11 -9.03 18.35
C LEU A 271 0.32 -10.12 19.06
N LYS A 272 0.93 -11.30 19.23
CA LYS A 272 0.30 -12.43 19.92
C LYS A 272 -0.13 -12.08 21.35
N ASN A 273 0.66 -11.27 22.03
CA ASN A 273 0.37 -10.76 23.36
C ASN A 273 0.66 -9.26 23.38
N ILE A 274 -0.20 -8.51 24.06
CA ILE A 274 0.10 -7.14 24.47
C ILE A 274 0.94 -7.27 25.73
N SER A 275 2.27 -7.19 25.60
CA SER A 275 3.13 -6.99 26.76
C SER A 275 3.13 -5.52 27.12
N ASP A 276 3.12 -5.18 28.42
CA ASP A 276 3.48 -3.83 28.87
C ASP A 276 4.88 -3.53 28.34
N SER A 277 4.97 -2.71 27.29
CA SER A 277 6.22 -2.09 26.93
C SER A 277 6.58 -1.19 28.10
N GLY A 278 7.63 -1.53 28.84
CA GLY A 278 8.11 -0.67 29.92
C GLY A 278 8.36 0.73 29.34
N SER A 279 7.42 1.66 29.62
CA SER A 279 7.47 3.09 29.34
C SER A 279 8.41 3.51 28.20
N SER A 280 8.05 3.24 26.95
CA SER A 280 8.50 4.11 25.85
C SER A 280 7.54 5.29 25.83
N SER A 281 8.04 6.46 26.25
CA SER A 281 7.34 7.72 26.44
C SER A 281 6.85 8.39 25.14
N ASP A 282 6.37 7.62 24.16
CA ASP A 282 5.85 8.15 22.89
C ASP A 282 4.32 8.02 22.82
N SER A 283 3.64 8.22 23.95
CA SER A 283 2.28 8.77 23.93
C SER A 283 2.37 10.28 23.65
N GLY A 284 2.94 10.65 22.51
CA GLY A 284 2.99 12.03 22.06
C GLY A 284 1.58 12.47 21.66
N ASP A 285 1.11 13.55 22.27
CA ASP A 285 -0.07 14.26 21.77
C ASP A 285 0.21 14.64 20.30
N VAL A 286 -0.61 14.12 19.37
CA VAL A 286 -0.44 14.32 17.93
C VAL A 286 -0.41 15.81 17.59
N THR A 287 -1.09 16.64 18.38
CA THR A 287 -1.07 18.11 18.22
C THR A 287 0.30 18.71 18.53
N HIS A 288 1.01 18.17 19.53
CA HIS A 288 2.35 18.61 19.90
C HIS A 288 3.40 18.24 18.83
N GLY A 289 3.20 17.09 18.16
CA GLY A 289 3.98 16.67 16.99
C GLY A 289 3.79 17.59 15.78
N LEU A 290 2.57 18.06 15.53
CA LEU A 290 2.25 18.97 14.42
C LEU A 290 2.88 20.36 14.58
N ASP A 291 2.80 20.97 15.77
CA ASP A 291 3.44 22.27 16.03
C ASP A 291 4.98 22.15 15.91
N THR A 292 5.57 21.06 16.39
CA THR A 292 7.02 20.82 16.21
C THR A 292 7.41 20.57 14.76
N TRP A 293 6.54 20.00 13.92
CA TRP A 293 6.79 19.82 12.49
C TRP A 293 6.76 21.13 11.72
N ILE A 294 5.81 22.03 12.01
CA ILE A 294 5.72 23.36 11.39
C ILE A 294 7.01 24.16 11.65
N ASP A 295 7.58 24.01 12.84
CA ASP A 295 8.77 24.75 13.26
C ASP A 295 10.09 24.10 12.83
N ASN A 296 10.17 22.77 12.68
CA ASN A 296 11.46 22.07 12.51
C ASN A 296 11.74 21.45 11.12
N TRP A 297 10.74 21.26 10.24
CA TRP A 297 10.98 20.63 8.93
C TRP A 297 10.64 21.57 7.77
N ARG A 298 11.64 21.89 6.92
CA ARG A 298 11.59 22.45 5.53
C ARG A 298 10.55 23.54 5.15
N LEU A 299 9.77 24.09 6.07
CA LEU A 299 8.86 25.22 5.86
C LEU A 299 9.58 26.57 6.04
N SER A 300 10.91 26.58 6.11
CA SER A 300 11.69 27.82 6.06
C SER A 300 11.51 28.57 4.73
N SER A 301 11.12 27.87 3.67
CA SER A 301 10.77 28.44 2.36
C SER A 301 9.34 28.99 2.29
N PHE A 302 8.49 28.71 3.28
CA PHE A 302 7.09 29.14 3.29
C PHE A 302 7.01 30.55 3.85
N SER A 303 6.19 31.39 3.23
CA SER A 303 5.93 32.72 3.77
C SER A 303 5.19 32.62 5.10
N ARG A 304 5.25 33.68 5.90
CA ARG A 304 4.45 33.78 7.13
C ARG A 304 2.96 33.54 6.87
N GLN A 305 2.46 34.04 5.74
CA GLN A 305 1.07 33.86 5.33
C GLN A 305 0.75 32.38 5.06
N ASP A 306 1.64 31.66 4.38
CA ASP A 306 1.43 30.23 4.10
C ASP A 306 1.38 29.43 5.41
N LYS A 307 2.24 29.75 6.38
CA LYS A 307 2.24 29.11 7.70
C LYS A 307 0.96 29.42 8.49
N GLU A 308 0.50 30.66 8.48
CA GLU A 308 -0.75 31.06 9.15
C GLU A 308 -1.97 30.41 8.50
N THR A 309 -1.99 30.27 7.17
CA THR A 309 -3.03 29.52 6.45
C THR A 309 -3.00 28.04 6.81
N LEU A 310 -1.82 27.39 6.78
CA LEU A 310 -1.67 25.98 7.13
C LEU A 310 -2.15 25.70 8.56
N LYS A 311 -1.79 26.59 9.50
CA LYS A 311 -2.21 26.48 10.91
C LYS A 311 -3.73 26.61 11.05
N SER A 312 -4.35 27.59 10.37
CA SER A 312 -5.81 27.75 10.34
C SER A 312 -6.52 26.53 9.74
N GLU A 313 -5.97 25.92 8.69
CA GLU A 313 -6.51 24.69 8.10
C GLU A 313 -6.40 23.50 9.06
N ILE A 314 -5.25 23.32 9.72
CA ILE A 314 -5.06 22.29 10.76
C ILE A 314 -6.04 22.50 11.92
N ASP A 315 -6.15 23.72 12.43
CA ASP A 315 -7.06 24.05 13.54
C ASP A 315 -8.53 23.78 13.16
N GLN A 316 -8.92 24.00 11.91
CA GLN A 316 -10.27 23.68 11.42
C GLN A 316 -10.53 22.17 11.35
N VAL A 317 -9.53 21.38 10.96
CA VAL A 317 -9.64 19.91 10.90
C VAL A 317 -9.62 19.30 12.31
N CYS A 318 -8.81 19.83 13.22
CA CYS A 318 -8.67 19.28 14.57
C CYS A 318 -9.80 19.70 15.54
N ASN A 319 -10.46 20.85 15.32
CA ASN A 319 -11.46 21.39 16.26
C ASN A 319 -12.93 21.25 15.81
N ASN A 320 -13.20 20.70 14.62
CA ASN A 320 -14.55 20.29 14.23
C ASN A 320 -14.59 18.75 14.13
N PRO A 321 -15.02 18.04 15.19
CA PRO A 321 -15.22 16.59 15.14
C PRO A 321 -16.34 16.18 14.17
#